data_AF-A0A1G2T0Q7-F1
#
_entry.id   AF-A0A1G2T0Q7-F1
#
_cell.length_a   1.000
_cell.length_b   1.000
_cell.length_c   1.000
_cell.angle_alpha   90.00
_cell.angle_beta   90.00
_cell.angle_gamma   90.00
#
_symmetry.space_group_name_H-M   'P 1'
#
loop_
_entity.id
_entity.type
_entity.pdbx_description
1 polymer ?
#
loop_
_entity_poly.entity_id
_entity_poly.type
_entity_poly.pdbx_seq_one_letter_code
_entity_poly.pdbx_strand_id
1 'polypeptide(L)'
;MAKAILNIKTDPELKKEAQQTAKEAGIPLSIVVNSALRKFIDLRSVTVEAPLIPNAKTAKFLRKALIDIKAGKNLVGPFKSAREMIDYLHR
;
A
#
# COMPACT_ATOMS: atom_id res chain seq x y z
N MET A 1 15.55 -30.75 -9.99
CA MET A 1 14.64 -30.27 -8.93
C MET A 1 13.22 -30.75 -9.24
N ALA A 2 12.47 -31.21 -8.25
CA ALA A 2 11.08 -31.64 -8.44
C ALA A 2 10.20 -30.43 -8.75
N LYS A 3 9.34 -30.55 -9.76
CA LYS A 3 8.29 -29.57 -10.08
C LYS A 3 6.97 -30.10 -9.54
N ALA A 4 6.18 -29.24 -8.90
CA ALA A 4 4.81 -29.54 -8.49
C ALA A 4 3.82 -28.86 -9.43
N ILE A 5 2.66 -29.47 -9.62
CA ILE A 5 1.56 -28.89 -10.41
C ILE A 5 0.61 -28.16 -9.44
N LEU A 6 0.25 -26.92 -9.76
CA LEU A 6 -0.68 -26.10 -9.00
C LEU A 6 -1.96 -25.88 -9.82
N ASN A 7 -3.06 -26.51 -9.42
CA ASN A 7 -4.38 -26.35 -10.03
C ASN A 7 -5.26 -25.45 -9.16
N ILE A 8 -5.65 -24.29 -9.69
CA ILE A 8 -6.47 -23.30 -8.98
C ILE A 8 -7.71 -22.99 -9.82
N LYS A 9 -8.89 -23.04 -9.19
CA LYS A 9 -10.14 -22.54 -9.79
C LYS A 9 -10.19 -21.02 -9.61
N THR A 10 -10.51 -20.30 -10.67
CA THR A 10 -10.64 -18.85 -10.67
C THR A 10 -11.63 -18.42 -11.75
N ASP A 11 -12.07 -17.17 -11.69
CA ASP A 11 -12.86 -16.56 -12.75
C ASP A 11 -12.09 -16.54 -14.10
N PRO A 12 -12.74 -16.91 -15.23
CA PRO A 12 -12.10 -16.95 -16.54
C PRO A 12 -11.58 -15.58 -17.03
N GLU A 13 -12.32 -14.50 -16.78
CA GLU A 13 -11.90 -13.16 -17.20
C GLU A 13 -10.71 -12.70 -16.36
N LEU A 14 -10.74 -12.94 -15.04
CA LEU A 14 -9.59 -12.66 -14.16
C LEU A 14 -8.32 -13.37 -14.64
N LYS A 15 -8.42 -14.63 -15.07
CA LYS A 15 -7.28 -15.38 -15.61
C LYS A 15 -6.75 -14.71 -16.89
N LYS A 16 -7.64 -14.33 -17.80
CA LYS A 16 -7.30 -13.72 -19.08
C LYS A 16 -6.61 -12.37 -18.88
N GLU A 17 -7.15 -11.53 -18.01
CA GLU A 17 -6.56 -10.23 -17.66
C GLU A 17 -5.17 -10.41 -17.03
N ALA A 18 -5.03 -11.30 -16.05
CA ALA A 18 -3.73 -11.58 -15.43
C ALA A 18 -2.68 -12.07 -16.43
N GLN A 19 -3.08 -12.91 -17.40
CA GLN A 19 -2.20 -13.37 -18.47
C GLN A 19 -1.77 -12.22 -19.40
N GLN A 20 -2.70 -11.33 -19.75
CA GLN A 20 -2.43 -10.18 -20.59
C GLN A 20 -1.48 -9.20 -19.90
N THR A 21 -1.72 -8.88 -18.62
CA THR A 21 -0.83 -8.01 -17.81
C THR A 21 0.58 -8.60 -17.68
N ALA A 22 0.70 -9.90 -17.45
CA ALA A 22 2.02 -10.55 -17.39
C ALA A 22 2.76 -10.46 -18.72
N LYS A 23 2.04 -10.65 -19.84
CA LYS A 23 2.59 -10.55 -21.20
C LYS A 23 3.07 -9.13 -21.53
N GLU A 24 2.31 -8.12 -21.14
CA GLU A 24 2.69 -6.70 -21.27
C GLU A 24 3.94 -6.37 -20.45
N ALA A 25 4.09 -6.99 -19.27
CA ALA A 25 5.30 -6.91 -18.45
C ALA A 25 6.46 -7.79 -18.96
N GLY A 26 6.29 -8.51 -20.07
CA GLY A 26 7.34 -9.35 -20.68
C GLY A 26 7.68 -10.62 -19.89
N ILE A 27 6.80 -11.09 -19.00
CA ILE A 27 7.04 -12.25 -18.13
C ILE A 27 5.91 -13.28 -18.21
N PRO A 28 6.20 -14.58 -18.05
CA PRO A 28 5.17 -15.60 -17.91
C PRO A 28 4.33 -15.42 -16.63
N LEU A 29 3.03 -15.69 -16.69
CA LEU A 29 2.14 -15.67 -15.52
C LEU A 29 2.64 -16.59 -14.38
N SER A 30 3.33 -17.68 -14.70
CA SER A 30 3.91 -18.57 -13.69
C SER A 30 4.97 -17.88 -12.82
N ILE A 31 5.71 -16.89 -13.34
CA ILE A 31 6.66 -16.10 -12.54
C ILE A 31 5.89 -15.24 -11.54
N VAL A 32 4.80 -14.61 -11.98
CA VAL A 32 3.94 -13.78 -11.12
C VAL A 32 3.37 -14.60 -9.96
N VAL A 33 2.79 -15.77 -10.24
CA VAL A 33 2.23 -16.66 -9.21
C VAL A 33 3.31 -17.12 -8.23
N ASN A 34 4.47 -17.57 -8.72
CA ASN A 34 5.56 -18.00 -7.84
C ASN A 34 6.13 -16.86 -6.99
N SER A 35 6.18 -15.64 -7.53
CA SER A 35 6.59 -14.45 -6.79
C SER A 35 5.60 -14.11 -5.68
N ALA A 36 4.30 -14.15 -5.97
CA ALA A 36 3.24 -13.93 -4.99
C ALA A 36 3.29 -14.97 -3.85
N LEU A 37 3.52 -16.25 -4.18
CA LEU A 37 3.70 -17.31 -3.18
C LEU A 37 4.92 -17.08 -2.29
N ARG A 38 6.06 -16.66 -2.87
CA ARG A 38 7.26 -16.28 -2.10
C ARG A 38 6.96 -15.12 -1.15
N LYS A 39 6.35 -14.05 -1.67
CA LYS A 39 5.96 -12.90 -0.86
C LYS A 39 5.01 -13.28 0.27
N PHE A 40 4.05 -14.17 0.01
CA PHE A 40 3.15 -14.69 1.04
C PHE A 40 3.90 -15.47 2.15
N ILE A 41 4.87 -16.31 1.76
CA ILE A 41 5.72 -17.04 2.72
C ILE A 41 6.55 -16.07 3.57
N ASP A 42 7.16 -15.07 2.93
CA ASP A 42 8.03 -14.10 3.60
C ASP A 42 7.26 -13.21 4.58
N LEU A 43 6.09 -12.72 4.17
CA LEU A 43 5.25 -11.84 4.98
C LEU A 43 4.41 -12.58 6.03
N ARG A 44 4.21 -13.90 5.86
CA ARG A 44 3.32 -14.73 6.68
C ARG A 44 1.91 -14.13 6.88
N SER A 45 1.47 -13.31 5.93
CA SER A 45 0.23 -12.56 5.99
C SER A 45 -0.26 -12.23 4.58
N VAL A 46 -1.57 -12.06 4.43
CA VAL A 46 -2.20 -11.56 3.21
C VAL A 46 -2.72 -10.17 3.52
N THR A 47 -2.18 -9.15 2.85
CA THR A 47 -2.73 -7.80 2.95
C THR A 47 -3.95 -7.68 2.04
N VAL A 48 -5.13 -7.49 2.64
CA VAL A 48 -6.33 -7.06 1.91
C VAL A 48 -6.40 -5.55 2.05
N GLU A 49 -5.90 -4.83 1.06
CA GLU A 49 -5.92 -3.38 1.06
C GLU A 49 -7.27 -2.87 0.53
N ALA A 50 -7.98 -2.09 1.34
CA ALA A 50 -9.00 -1.19 0.83
C ALA A 50 -8.30 0.06 0.25
N PRO A 51 -8.84 0.71 -0.80
CA PRO A 51 -8.23 1.90 -1.38
C PRO A 51 -7.91 2.94 -0.30
N LEU A 52 -6.69 3.50 -0.32
CA LEU A 52 -6.20 4.52 0.61
C LEU A 52 -6.89 5.89 0.44
N ILE A 53 -8.12 5.92 -0.06
CA ILE A 53 -8.92 7.14 -0.18
C ILE A 53 -9.40 7.52 1.23
N PRO A 54 -8.97 8.68 1.76
CA PRO A 54 -9.43 9.11 3.07
C PRO A 54 -10.96 9.24 3.08
N ASN A 55 -11.61 8.78 4.15
CA ASN A 55 -13.04 9.03 4.33
C ASN A 55 -13.32 10.56 4.37
N ALA A 56 -14.60 10.94 4.22
CA ALA A 56 -14.99 12.35 4.14
C ALA A 56 -14.49 13.21 5.31
N LYS A 57 -14.43 12.63 6.52
CA LYS A 57 -13.93 13.31 7.73
C LYS A 57 -12.43 13.57 7.62
N THR A 58 -11.64 12.55 7.29
CA THR A 58 -10.18 12.66 7.13
C THR A 58 -9.81 13.59 5.97
N ALA A 59 -10.51 13.50 4.83
CA ALA A 59 -10.29 14.41 3.70
C ALA A 59 -10.56 15.87 4.06
N LYS A 60 -11.63 16.16 4.82
CA LYS A 60 -11.93 17.51 5.31
C LYS A 60 -10.83 18.02 6.26
N PHE A 61 -10.36 17.17 7.17
CA PHE A 61 -9.28 17.50 8.09
C PHE A 61 -7.97 17.84 7.35
N LEU A 62 -7.56 16.98 6.41
CA LEU A 62 -6.35 17.20 5.61
C LEU A 62 -6.41 18.49 4.79
N ARG A 63 -7.56 18.79 4.16
CA ARG A 63 -7.75 20.05 3.41
C ARG A 63 -7.55 21.28 4.30
N LYS A 64 -8.11 21.27 5.51
CA LYS A 64 -7.92 22.36 6.46
C LYS A 64 -6.46 22.49 6.88
N ALA A 65 -5.81 21.38 7.24
CA ALA A 65 -4.40 21.38 7.62
C ALA A 65 -3.50 21.95 6.51
N LEU A 66 -3.74 21.59 5.24
CA LEU A 66 -3.00 22.12 4.11
C LEU A 66 -3.19 23.64 3.89
N ILE A 67 -4.40 24.16 4.13
CA ILE A 67 -4.68 25.60 4.08
C ILE A 67 -3.93 26.31 5.20
N ASP A 68 -3.98 25.77 6.42
CA ASP A 68 -3.34 26.34 7.59
C ASP A 68 -1.81 26.37 7.42
N ILE A 69 -1.19 25.28 6.92
CA ILE A 69 0.24 25.22 6.60
C ILE A 69 0.64 26.32 5.60
N LYS A 70 -0.12 26.46 4.50
CA LYS A 70 0.15 27.50 3.48
C LYS A 70 0.03 28.91 4.03
N ALA A 71 -0.89 29.13 4.97
CA ALA A 71 -1.14 30.41 5.60
C ALA A 71 -0.22 30.68 6.82
N GLY A 72 0.67 29.76 7.18
CA GLY A 72 1.50 29.85 8.38
C GLY A 72 0.69 29.81 9.68
N LYS A 73 -0.52 29.25 9.66
CA LYS A 73 -1.44 29.16 10.80
C LYS A 73 -1.40 27.77 11.43
N ASN A 74 -1.68 27.68 12.72
CA ASN A 74 -1.75 26.41 13.46
C ASN A 74 -0.47 25.54 13.34
N LEU A 75 0.69 26.18 13.16
CA LEU A 75 1.99 25.53 13.14
C LEU A 75 2.66 25.71 14.49
N VAL A 76 3.31 24.65 14.99
CA VAL A 76 4.20 24.74 16.15
C VAL A 76 5.54 24.13 15.81
N GLY A 77 6.59 24.87 16.16
CA GLY A 77 7.96 24.65 15.74
C GLY A 77 8.56 25.91 15.10
N PRO A 78 9.74 25.81 14.46
CA PRO A 78 10.52 24.58 14.31
C PRO A 78 11.08 24.11 15.66
N PHE A 79 11.01 22.80 15.89
CA PHE A 79 11.67 22.18 17.04
C PHE A 79 13.17 22.01 16.74
N LYS A 80 14.02 22.19 17.75
CA LYS A 80 15.48 22.05 17.64
C LYS A 80 15.95 20.60 17.85
N SER A 81 15.09 19.73 18.38
CA SER A 81 15.39 18.31 18.57
C SER A 81 14.14 17.42 18.53
N ALA A 82 14.33 16.13 18.28
CA ALA A 82 13.24 15.15 18.37
C ALA A 82 12.64 15.06 19.78
N ARG A 83 13.45 15.27 20.84
CA ARG A 83 12.98 15.29 22.24
C ARG A 83 11.99 16.43 22.46
N GLU A 84 12.33 17.64 22.02
CA GLU A 84 11.46 18.82 22.13
C GLU A 84 10.11 18.63 21.42
N MET A 85 10.12 17.99 20.24
CA MET A 85 8.90 17.62 19.52
C MET A 85 8.06 16.60 20.29
N ILE A 86 8.68 15.56 20.87
CA ILE A 86 7.98 14.52 21.63
C ILE A 86 7.37 15.10 22.91
N ASP A 87 8.11 15.93 23.63
CA ASP A 87 7.63 16.60 24.84
C ASP A 87 6.41 17.49 24.53
N TYR A 88 6.42 18.16 23.36
CA TYR A 88 5.26 18.92 22.88
C TYR A 88 4.03 18.05 22.57
N LEU A 89 4.21 16.81 22.11
CA LEU A 89 3.10 15.90 21.78
C LEU A 89 2.47 15.24 23.02
N HIS A 90 3.23 15.13 24.12
CA HIS A 90 2.77 14.51 25.37
C HIS A 90 2.24 15.51 26.42
N ARG A 91 2.12 16.79 26.05
CA ARG A 91 1.59 17.85 26.92
C ARG A 91 0.07 17.87 27.00
#